data_AF-A0A6P0DV32-F1
#
_entry.id   AF-A0A6P0DV32-F1
#
_cell.length_a   1.000
_cell.length_b   1.000
_cell.length_c   1.000
_cell.angle_alpha   90.00
_cell.angle_beta   90.00
_cell.angle_gamma   90.00
#
_symmetry.space_group_name_H-M   'P 1'
#
loop_
_entity.id
_entity.type
_entity.pdbx_description
1 polymer ?
#
loop_
_entity_poly.entity_id
_entity_poly.type
_entity_poly.pdbx_seq_one_letter_code
_entity_poly.pdbx_strand_id
1 'polypeptide(L)'
;MTDMNEMTGQEDIYDAVIIGSGPSGAITAHTLALAGLRVVCLEQGDYALPSDYAANFDMWELVARGHWQAEPNRRRNPADYPLDVSDTDLAPSMYSAV
;
A
#
# COMPACT_ATOMS: atom_id res chain seq x y z
N MET A 1 -23.73 -31.50 12.69
CA MET A 1 -23.66 -30.47 11.63
C MET A 1 -23.60 -29.16 12.37
N THR A 2 -22.39 -28.81 12.79
CA THR A 2 -22.15 -27.60 13.58
C THR A 2 -22.06 -26.45 12.59
N ASP A 3 -22.84 -25.40 12.83
CA ASP A 3 -22.87 -24.21 11.99
C ASP A 3 -21.45 -23.63 11.85
N MET A 4 -20.92 -23.66 10.62
CA MET A 4 -19.65 -23.02 10.24
C MET A 4 -19.65 -21.50 10.45
N ASN A 5 -20.79 -20.92 10.85
CA ASN A 5 -20.99 -19.49 11.01
C ASN A 5 -20.70 -18.97 12.44
N GLU A 6 -20.49 -19.86 13.43
CA GLU A 6 -20.16 -19.46 14.80
C GLU A 6 -18.64 -19.39 15.08
N MET A 7 -17.79 -19.94 14.20
CA MET A 7 -16.32 -19.88 14.34
C MET A 7 -15.69 -18.57 13.85
N THR A 8 -16.43 -17.71 13.15
CA THR A 8 -15.90 -16.49 12.51
C THR A 8 -16.11 -15.21 13.33
N GLY A 9 -16.84 -15.28 14.45
CA GLY A 9 -17.31 -14.09 15.17
C GLY A 9 -16.30 -13.41 16.11
N GLN A 10 -15.19 -14.08 16.48
CA GLN A 10 -14.16 -13.50 17.36
C GLN A 10 -12.77 -13.39 16.72
N GLU A 11 -12.48 -14.16 15.67
CA GLU A 11 -11.15 -14.17 15.04
C GLU A 11 -10.88 -12.92 14.18
N ASP A 12 -11.92 -12.30 13.62
CA ASP A 12 -11.79 -11.13 12.73
C ASP A 12 -12.07 -9.77 13.41
N ILE A 13 -12.17 -9.73 14.74
CA ILE A 13 -12.31 -8.44 15.47
C ILE A 13 -10.92 -7.84 15.70
N TYR A 14 -10.69 -6.67 15.11
CA TYR A 14 -9.48 -5.87 15.30
C TYR A 14 -9.81 -4.59 16.06
N ASP A 15 -8.90 -4.15 16.92
CA ASP A 15 -8.98 -2.87 17.63
C ASP A 15 -8.69 -1.69 16.70
N ALA A 16 -7.87 -1.93 15.66
CA ALA A 16 -7.57 -0.94 14.62
C ALA A 16 -7.39 -1.60 13.25
N VAL A 17 -7.95 -0.94 12.22
CA VAL A 17 -7.74 -1.27 10.81
C VAL A 17 -6.98 -0.10 10.18
N ILE A 18 -5.79 -0.37 9.67
CA ILE A 18 -4.96 0.60 8.94
C ILE A 18 -5.10 0.32 7.46
N ILE A 19 -5.46 1.34 6.68
CA ILE A 19 -5.55 1.26 5.22
C ILE A 19 -4.37 2.03 4.63
N GLY A 20 -3.50 1.31 3.92
CA GLY A 20 -2.24 1.80 3.39
C GLY A 20 -1.05 1.46 4.29
N SER A 21 -0.07 0.75 3.73
CA SER A 21 1.18 0.33 4.39
C SER A 21 2.35 1.30 4.16
N GLY A 22 2.04 2.52 3.72
CA GLY A 22 3.02 3.59 3.58
C GLY A 22 3.70 3.99 4.90
N PRO A 23 4.64 4.96 4.89
CA PRO A 23 5.46 5.29 6.05
C PRO A 23 4.65 5.59 7.33
N SER A 24 3.55 6.33 7.21
CA SER A 24 2.66 6.62 8.33
C SER A 24 1.91 5.38 8.80
N GLY A 25 1.24 4.67 7.90
CA GLY A 25 0.45 3.47 8.20
C GLY A 25 1.28 2.36 8.84
N ALA A 26 2.48 2.10 8.31
CA ALA A 26 3.41 1.13 8.88
C ALA A 26 3.81 1.48 10.32
N ILE A 27 4.16 2.75 10.59
CA ILE A 27 4.52 3.21 11.94
C ILE A 27 3.33 3.18 12.88
N THR A 28 2.13 3.55 12.42
CA THR A 28 0.90 3.47 13.21
C THR A 28 0.60 2.03 13.57
N ALA A 29 0.61 1.10 12.60
CA ALA A 29 0.37 -0.32 12.83
C ALA A 29 1.38 -0.92 13.82
N HIS A 30 2.67 -0.63 13.61
CA HIS A 30 3.75 -1.05 14.50
C HIS A 30 3.55 -0.55 15.93
N THR A 31 3.28 0.74 16.09
CA THR A 31 3.10 1.38 17.41
C THR A 31 1.91 0.79 18.16
N LEU A 32 0.77 0.62 17.48
CA LEU A 32 -0.44 0.06 18.08
C LEU A 32 -0.27 -1.42 18.44
N ALA A 33 0.39 -2.21 17.59
CA ALA A 33 0.69 -3.61 17.88
C ALA A 33 1.61 -3.76 19.10
N LEU A 34 2.64 -2.91 19.23
CA LEU A 34 3.51 -2.91 20.42
C LEU A 34 2.78 -2.49 21.71
N ALA A 35 1.69 -1.73 21.60
CA ALA A 35 0.82 -1.41 22.73
C ALA A 35 -0.12 -2.56 23.13
N GLY A 36 -0.09 -3.70 22.42
CA GLY A 36 -0.88 -4.89 22.71
C GLY A 36 -2.25 -4.93 22.03
N LEU A 37 -2.51 -4.05 21.06
CA LEU A 37 -3.75 -4.01 20.30
C LEU A 37 -3.72 -5.02 19.15
N ARG A 38 -4.89 -5.59 18.81
CA ARG A 38 -5.10 -6.40 17.60
C ARG A 38 -5.24 -5.45 16.42
N VAL A 39 -4.24 -5.43 15.54
CA VAL A 39 -4.20 -4.52 14.39
C VAL A 39 -4.13 -5.31 13.10
N VAL A 40 -4.88 -4.87 12.09
CA VAL A 40 -4.71 -5.31 10.70
C VAL A 40 -4.30 -4.12 9.84
N CYS A 41 -3.33 -4.33 8.96
CA CYS A 41 -2.90 -3.35 7.96
C CYS A 41 -3.20 -3.93 6.57
N LEU A 42 -3.94 -3.19 5.76
CA LEU A 42 -4.33 -3.57 4.41
C LEU A 42 -3.64 -2.67 3.39
N GLU A 43 -3.05 -3.27 2.37
CA GLU A 43 -2.36 -2.59 1.29
C GLU A 43 -2.94 -3.07 -0.04
N GLN A 44 -3.18 -2.14 -0.97
CA GLN A 44 -3.68 -2.47 -2.30
C GLN A 44 -2.56 -2.95 -3.22
N GLY A 45 -1.34 -2.43 -3.01
CA GLY A 45 -0.13 -2.81 -3.72
C GLY A 45 0.44 -4.18 -3.33
N ASP A 46 1.37 -4.65 -4.15
CA ASP A 46 2.22 -5.79 -3.83
C ASP A 46 3.46 -5.34 -3.04
N TYR A 47 4.22 -6.30 -2.52
CA TYR A 47 5.46 -6.04 -1.80
C TYR A 47 6.48 -5.31 -2.66
N ALA A 48 6.99 -4.18 -2.15
CA ALA A 48 8.16 -3.50 -2.71
C ALA A 48 9.44 -4.25 -2.30
N LEU A 49 9.91 -5.17 -3.15
CA LEU A 49 11.12 -5.94 -2.88
C LEU A 49 12.38 -5.12 -3.24
N PRO A 50 13.44 -5.19 -2.42
CA PRO A 50 14.71 -4.53 -2.75
C PRO A 50 15.32 -4.95 -4.08
N SER A 51 15.01 -6.15 -4.58
CA SER A 51 15.42 -6.63 -5.90
C SER A 51 14.82 -5.83 -7.05
N ASP A 52 13.66 -5.21 -6.84
CA ASP A 52 12.89 -4.58 -7.90
C ASP A 52 13.18 -3.08 -8.03
N TYR A 53 14.03 -2.54 -7.15
CA TYR A 53 14.40 -1.14 -7.15
C TYR A 53 15.03 -0.75 -8.48
N ALA A 54 14.61 0.39 -9.02
CA ALA A 54 15.06 0.88 -10.32
C ALA A 54 16.60 0.94 -10.45
N ALA A 55 17.30 1.24 -9.35
CA ALA A 55 18.76 1.32 -9.27
C ALA A 55 19.48 -0.01 -9.55
N ASN A 56 18.79 -1.15 -9.50
CA ASN A 56 19.36 -2.46 -9.78
C ASN A 56 19.45 -2.79 -11.29
N PHE A 57 18.93 -1.93 -12.16
CA PHE A 57 18.88 -2.17 -13.60
C PHE A 57 19.81 -1.19 -14.34
N ASP A 58 20.51 -1.67 -15.37
CA ASP A 58 21.39 -0.81 -16.20
C ASP A 58 20.65 0.40 -16.78
N MET A 59 19.38 0.19 -17.16
CA MET A 59 18.49 1.22 -17.69
C MET A 59 17.70 1.93 -16.58
N TRP A 60 18.27 2.10 -15.39
CA TRP A 60 17.59 2.63 -14.21
C TRP A 60 16.82 3.94 -14.49
N GLU A 61 17.36 4.79 -15.36
CA GLU A 61 16.74 6.07 -15.75
C GLU A 61 15.39 5.91 -16.45
N LEU A 62 15.22 4.83 -17.22
CA LEU A 62 13.97 4.49 -17.88
C LEU A 62 13.03 3.79 -16.90
N VAL A 63 13.56 2.89 -16.07
CA VAL A 63 12.78 2.15 -15.07
C VAL A 63 12.18 3.11 -14.03
N ALA A 64 12.97 4.06 -13.53
CA ALA A 64 12.54 5.13 -12.63
C ALA A 64 11.48 6.05 -13.27
N ARG A 65 11.59 6.29 -14.58
CA ARG A 65 10.65 7.12 -15.36
C ARG A 65 9.47 6.37 -15.95
N GLY A 66 9.39 5.05 -15.75
CA GLY A 66 8.28 4.20 -16.15
C GLY A 66 7.68 3.49 -14.94
N HIS A 67 8.11 2.26 -14.68
CA HIS A 67 7.56 1.36 -13.67
C HIS A 67 7.60 1.90 -12.23
N TRP A 68 8.55 2.81 -11.94
CA TRP A 68 8.68 3.46 -10.64
C TRP A 68 8.26 4.94 -10.66
N GLN A 69 7.50 5.39 -11.67
CA GLN A 69 6.99 6.76 -11.70
C GLN A 69 6.12 7.06 -10.48
N ALA A 70 6.31 8.22 -9.86
CA ALA A 70 5.55 8.61 -8.68
C ALA A 70 4.08 8.94 -8.99
N GLU A 71 3.76 9.34 -10.22
CA GLU A 71 2.40 9.64 -10.63
C GLU A 71 1.66 8.36 -11.12
N PRO A 72 0.54 7.96 -10.49
CA PRO A 72 -0.23 6.77 -10.86
C PRO A 72 -0.76 6.77 -12.28
N ASN A 73 -1.27 7.91 -12.77
CA ASN A 73 -1.83 8.00 -14.12
C ASN A 73 -0.77 7.73 -15.21
N ARG A 74 0.52 7.94 -14.90
CA ARG A 74 1.66 7.64 -15.77
C ARG A 74 2.21 6.24 -15.56
N ARG A 75 2.38 5.82 -14.30
CA ARG A 75 2.90 4.50 -13.94
C ARG A 75 1.95 3.36 -14.34
N ARG A 76 0.65 3.51 -14.05
CA ARG A 76 -0.44 2.59 -14.40
C ARG A 76 -0.22 1.15 -13.94
N ASN A 77 0.31 0.97 -12.74
CA ASN A 77 0.41 -0.35 -12.12
C ASN A 77 -0.98 -0.90 -11.77
N PRO A 78 -1.14 -2.21 -11.52
CA PRO A 78 -2.43 -2.81 -11.17
C PRO A 78 -3.09 -2.20 -9.92
N ALA A 79 -2.28 -1.71 -8.98
CA ALA A 79 -2.73 -1.05 -7.76
C ALA A 79 -2.92 0.48 -7.92
N ASP A 80 -2.70 1.04 -9.11
CA ASP A 80 -2.96 2.46 -9.38
C ASP A 80 -4.45 2.66 -9.70
N TYR A 81 -4.99 3.82 -9.31
CA TYR A 81 -6.34 4.24 -9.66
C TYR A 81 -6.32 5.60 -10.38
N PRO A 82 -7.32 5.88 -11.23
CA PRO A 82 -7.40 7.15 -11.93
C PRO A 82 -7.48 8.33 -10.97
N LEU A 83 -6.65 9.34 -11.19
CA LEU A 83 -6.68 10.61 -10.46
C LEU A 83 -7.06 11.74 -11.41
N ASP A 84 -7.98 12.60 -10.98
CA ASP A 84 -8.16 13.89 -11.64
C ASP A 84 -7.04 14.84 -11.21
N VAL A 85 -6.21 15.21 -12.18
CA VAL A 85 -5.05 16.10 -12.01
C VAL A 85 -5.15 17.31 -12.95
N SER A 86 -6.34 17.61 -13.47
CA SER A 86 -6.54 18.69 -14.45
C SER A 86 -6.25 20.08 -13.88
N ASP A 87 -6.55 20.29 -12.60
CA ASP A 87 -6.39 21.58 -11.91
C ASP A 87 -5.21 21.62 -10.93
N THR A 88 -4.27 20.65 -10.98
CA THR A 88 -3.09 20.64 -10.10
C THR A 88 -1.82 21.12 -10.80
N ASP A 89 -1.07 22.01 -10.14
CA ASP A 89 0.27 22.41 -10.59
C ASP A 89 1.30 21.31 -10.36
N LEU A 90 1.02 20.37 -9.46
CA LEU A 90 1.89 19.25 -9.10
C LEU A 90 1.08 17.98 -8.91
N ALA A 91 1.32 16.98 -9.76
CA ALA A 91 0.69 15.68 -9.61
C ALA A 91 1.13 15.00 -8.28
N PRO A 92 0.23 14.27 -7.60
CA PRO A 92 0.56 13.61 -6.36
C PRO A 92 1.63 12.53 -6.58
N SER A 93 2.59 12.51 -5.66
CA SER A 93 3.63 11.47 -5.59
C SER A 93 3.14 10.38 -4.66
N MET A 94 2.76 9.24 -5.23
CA MET A 94 2.18 8.14 -4.47
C MET A 94 2.52 6.77 -5.04
N TYR A 95 2.53 5.74 -4.19
CA TYR A 95 2.79 4.35 -4.55
C TYR A 95 1.67 3.47 -3.95
N SER A 96 0.82 2.90 -4.80
CA SER A 96 -0.30 2.02 -4.36
C SER A 96 -1.29 2.68 -3.38
N ALA A 97 -1.76 3.91 -3.67
CA ALA A 97 -2.70 4.66 -2.82
C ALA A 97 -2.14 5.43 -1.62
N VAL A 98 -0.82 5.46 -1.41
CA VAL A 98 -0.15 6.21 -0.32
C VAL A 98 0.96 7.14 -0.78
#